data_AF-A0A4P7VSC9-F1
#
_entry.id   AF-A0A4P7VSC9-F1
#
_cell.length_a   1.000
_cell.length_b   1.000
_cell.length_c   1.000
_cell.angle_alpha   90.00
_cell.angle_beta   90.00
_cell.angle_gamma   90.00
#
_symmetry.space_group_name_H-M   'P 1'
#
loop_
_entity.id
_entity.type
_entity.pdbx_description
1 polymer ?
#
loop_
_entity_poly.entity_id
_entity_poly.type
_entity_poly.pdbx_seq_one_letter_code
_entity_poly.pdbx_strand_id
1 'polypeptide(L)'
;MPSFDIAAEWRGILSRLIDIVPKVDADGEIISEDVPFSSDALDRLYQWQNEQTDRCNADGSDTLTSIASKLEIYAIRFSLLLALSDWACGSEKKMIEVDTVERAIRLAEYFRISASKVQGIISEDALTEMQLSVLSELPDGFTTAEGVAIAGKCGMPERSFKRFLRDRKGVLFIRNTHGNYTKL
;
A
#
# COMPACT_ATOMS: atom_id res chain seq x y z
N MET A 1 32.10 -5.38 -0.05
CA MET A 1 31.68 -6.41 0.92
C MET A 1 31.43 -5.71 2.24
N PRO A 2 30.36 -6.01 2.99
CA PRO A 2 30.17 -5.45 4.32
C PRO A 2 31.34 -5.87 5.22
N SER A 3 31.77 -4.98 6.12
CA SER A 3 32.92 -5.20 7.01
C SER A 3 32.61 -6.07 8.22
N PHE A 4 31.38 -6.57 8.35
CA PHE A 4 30.89 -7.36 9.48
C PHE A 4 29.96 -8.47 8.98
N ASP A 5 29.79 -9.51 9.81
CA ASP A 5 28.91 -10.64 9.52
C ASP A 5 27.43 -10.23 9.70
N ILE A 6 26.83 -9.82 8.58
CA ILE A 6 25.41 -9.45 8.52
C ILE A 6 24.50 -10.55 9.08
N ALA A 7 24.80 -11.83 8.82
CA ALA A 7 23.94 -12.93 9.27
C ALA A 7 24.05 -13.16 10.77
N ALA A 8 25.22 -12.92 11.38
CA ALA A 8 25.37 -12.93 12.83
C ALA A 8 24.61 -11.77 13.49
N GLU A 9 24.70 -10.55 12.96
CA GLU A 9 24.00 -9.38 13.49
C GLU A 9 22.47 -9.56 13.44
N TRP A 10 21.93 -10.01 12.30
CA TRP A 10 20.50 -10.29 12.18
C TRP A 10 20.03 -11.36 13.16
N ARG A 11 20.81 -12.42 13.37
CA ARG A 11 20.51 -13.43 14.39
C ARG A 11 20.47 -12.81 15.78
N GLY A 12 21.43 -11.95 16.13
CA GLY A 12 21.46 -11.27 17.42
C GLY A 12 20.25 -10.36 17.67
N ILE A 13 19.78 -9.64 16.63
CA ILE A 13 18.55 -8.83 16.73
C ILE A 13 17.32 -9.73 16.92
N LEU A 14 17.17 -10.78 16.11
CA LEU A 14 16.03 -11.69 16.20
C LEU A 14 15.99 -12.44 17.53
N SER A 15 17.13 -12.93 18.04
CA SER A 15 17.21 -13.58 19.34
C SER A 15 16.71 -12.65 20.46
N ARG A 16 17.13 -11.38 20.47
CA ARG A 16 16.65 -10.41 21.47
C ARG A 16 15.14 -10.21 21.44
N LEU A 17 14.50 -10.29 20.27
CA LEU A 17 13.05 -10.19 20.14
C LEU A 17 12.33 -11.48 20.57
N ILE A 18 12.88 -12.64 20.22
CA ILE A 18 12.30 -13.96 20.55
C ILE A 18 12.43 -14.25 22.05
N ASP A 19 13.52 -13.80 22.67
CA ASP A 19 13.82 -14.00 24.09
C ASP A 19 13.04 -13.04 25.02
N ILE A 20 12.13 -12.23 24.47
CA ILE A 20 11.21 -11.41 25.29
C ILE A 20 10.31 -12.34 26.10
N VAL A 21 10.55 -12.40 27.41
CA VAL A 21 9.72 -13.18 28.34
C VAL A 21 8.46 -12.39 28.67
N PRO A 22 7.26 -12.90 28.33
CA PRO A 22 6.01 -12.22 28.66
C PRO A 22 5.80 -12.20 30.18
N LYS A 23 5.25 -11.11 30.69
CA LYS A 23 4.75 -11.06 32.07
C LYS A 23 3.46 -11.88 32.12
N VAL A 24 3.28 -12.63 33.21
CA VAL A 24 2.05 -13.39 33.46
C VAL A 24 1.41 -12.93 34.77
N ASP A 25 0.09 -13.01 34.85
CA ASP A 25 -0.65 -12.73 36.08
C ASP A 25 -0.68 -13.95 37.03
N ALA A 26 -1.48 -13.86 38.09
CA ALA A 26 -1.59 -14.91 39.10
C ALA A 26 -2.20 -16.22 38.57
N ASP A 27 -2.97 -16.15 37.48
CA ASP A 27 -3.61 -17.29 36.84
C ASP A 27 -2.75 -17.87 35.69
N GLY A 28 -1.62 -17.25 35.40
CA GLY A 28 -0.71 -17.64 34.33
C GLY A 28 -1.03 -17.02 32.97
N GLU A 29 -1.94 -16.06 32.91
CA GLU A 29 -2.36 -15.40 31.67
C GLU A 29 -1.38 -14.28 31.30
N ILE A 30 -1.13 -14.10 30.00
CA ILE A 30 -0.17 -13.12 29.49
C ILE A 30 -0.68 -11.69 29.72
N ILE A 31 0.11 -10.88 30.42
CA ILE A 31 -0.09 -9.45 30.58
C ILE A 31 0.58 -8.73 29.42
N SER A 32 -0.23 -8.01 28.62
CA SER A 32 0.29 -7.19 27.52
C SER A 32 1.07 -6.00 28.05
N GLU A 33 2.23 -5.71 27.44
CA GLU A 33 3.00 -4.49 27.69
C GLU A 33 2.69 -3.46 26.59
N ASP A 34 2.18 -2.31 26.98
CA ASP A 34 1.84 -1.25 26.04
C ASP A 34 3.09 -0.55 25.50
N VAL A 35 3.15 -0.39 24.18
CA VAL A 35 4.15 0.42 23.48
C VAL A 35 3.40 1.62 22.88
N PRO A 36 3.29 2.75 23.61
CA PRO A 36 2.46 3.87 23.18
C PRO A 36 3.11 4.63 22.03
N PHE A 37 2.29 5.29 21.23
CA PHE A 37 2.72 6.37 20.34
C PHE A 37 3.00 7.62 21.16
N SER A 38 4.03 8.39 20.81
CA SER A 38 4.09 9.79 21.22
C SER A 38 2.95 10.58 20.56
N SER A 39 2.56 11.71 21.15
CA SER A 39 1.44 12.52 20.64
C SER A 39 1.65 12.88 19.16
N ASP A 40 2.84 13.39 18.84
CA ASP A 40 3.20 13.80 17.48
C ASP A 40 3.22 12.61 16.51
N ALA A 41 3.62 11.42 16.98
CA ALA A 41 3.63 10.21 16.16
C ALA A 41 2.20 9.75 15.82
N LEU A 42 1.29 9.84 16.80
CA LEU A 42 -0.11 9.51 16.61
C LEU A 42 -0.80 10.50 15.67
N ASP A 43 -0.54 11.81 15.83
CA ASP A 43 -1.06 12.85 14.94
C ASP A 43 -0.57 12.62 13.50
N ARG A 44 0.71 12.29 13.33
CA ARG A 44 1.29 11.98 12.03
C ARG A 44 0.65 10.77 11.36
N LEU A 45 0.34 9.72 12.14
CA LEU A 45 -0.36 8.53 11.66
C LEU A 45 -1.77 8.87 11.21
N TYR A 46 -2.53 9.63 12.01
CA TYR A 46 -3.89 10.06 11.66
C TYR A 46 -3.92 10.95 10.43
N GLN A 47 -2.96 11.87 10.30
CA GLN A 47 -2.82 12.66 9.09
C GLN A 47 -2.69 11.77 7.85
N TRP A 48 -1.82 10.76 7.89
CA TRP A 48 -1.65 9.85 6.76
C TRP A 48 -2.90 9.00 6.48
N GLN A 49 -3.59 8.50 7.51
CA GLN A 49 -4.83 7.73 7.34
C GLN A 49 -5.94 8.58 6.69
N ASN A 50 -6.04 9.86 7.05
CA ASN A 50 -6.95 10.79 6.39
C ASN A 50 -6.57 11.00 4.92
N GLU A 51 -5.29 11.19 4.61
CA GLU A 51 -4.80 11.30 3.22
C GLU A 51 -5.11 10.03 2.41
N GLN A 52 -5.02 8.83 2.99
CA GLN A 52 -5.42 7.59 2.33
C GLN A 52 -6.94 7.52 2.07
N THR A 53 -7.74 7.95 3.04
CA THR A 53 -9.20 8.01 2.91
C THR A 53 -9.60 8.94 1.76
N ASP A 54 -9.00 10.13 1.68
CA ASP A 54 -9.25 11.09 0.60
C ASP A 54 -8.86 10.52 -0.77
N ARG A 55 -7.72 9.83 -0.85
CA ARG A 55 -7.28 9.14 -2.07
C ARG A 55 -8.25 8.04 -2.49
N CYS A 56 -8.71 7.21 -1.56
CA CYS A 56 -9.70 6.16 -1.85
C CYS A 56 -11.01 6.75 -2.38
N ASN A 57 -11.47 7.86 -1.78
CA ASN A 57 -12.67 8.57 -2.22
C ASN A 57 -12.53 9.13 -3.65
N ALA A 58 -11.34 9.59 -4.05
CA ALA A 58 -11.06 10.06 -5.40
C ALA A 58 -10.93 8.92 -6.43
N ASP A 59 -10.23 7.85 -6.06
CA ASP A 59 -9.92 6.70 -6.92
C ASP A 59 -11.15 5.83 -7.19
N GLY A 60 -12.07 5.69 -6.22
CA GLY A 60 -13.35 4.99 -6.41
C GLY A 60 -13.22 3.56 -6.94
N SER A 61 -12.14 2.87 -6.57
CA SER A 61 -11.82 1.50 -6.98
C SER A 61 -11.89 0.58 -5.76
N ASP A 62 -12.87 -0.32 -5.70
CA ASP A 62 -13.11 -1.19 -4.55
C ASP A 62 -11.88 -2.04 -4.19
N THR A 63 -11.09 -2.44 -5.19
CA THR A 63 -9.87 -3.22 -4.98
C THR A 63 -8.77 -2.39 -4.32
N LEU A 64 -8.54 -1.17 -4.81
CA LEU A 64 -7.57 -0.27 -4.20
C LEU A 64 -7.99 0.17 -2.79
N THR A 65 -9.28 0.43 -2.59
CA THR A 65 -9.84 0.74 -1.27
C THR A 65 -9.60 -0.41 -0.30
N SER A 66 -9.86 -1.65 -0.71
CA SER A 66 -9.60 -2.83 0.13
C SER A 66 -8.12 -3.00 0.49
N ILE A 67 -7.20 -2.72 -0.45
CA ILE A 67 -5.76 -2.72 -0.18
C ILE A 67 -5.39 -1.61 0.80
N ALA A 68 -5.87 -0.39 0.58
CA ALA A 68 -5.58 0.77 1.43
C ALA A 68 -6.04 0.55 2.87
N SER A 69 -7.28 0.08 3.10
CA SER A 69 -7.78 -0.20 4.44
C SER A 69 -6.96 -1.25 5.20
N LYS A 70 -6.39 -2.25 4.50
CA LYS A 70 -5.48 -3.22 5.13
C LYS A 70 -4.15 -2.58 5.50
N LEU A 71 -3.64 -1.69 4.65
CA LEU A 71 -2.37 -1.01 4.86
C LEU A 71 -2.43 -0.02 6.01
N GLU A 72 -3.60 0.56 6.31
CA GLU A 72 -3.79 1.39 7.51
C GLU A 72 -3.52 0.62 8.80
N ILE A 73 -4.04 -0.61 8.90
CA ILE A 73 -3.77 -1.52 10.03
C ILE A 73 -2.30 -1.95 10.01
N TYR A 74 -1.73 -2.19 8.83
CA TYR A 74 -0.33 -2.59 8.73
C TYR A 74 0.63 -1.47 9.10
N ALA A 75 0.30 -0.20 8.86
CA ALA A 75 1.13 0.92 9.29
C ALA A 75 1.28 0.94 10.82
N ILE A 76 0.22 0.64 11.57
CA ILE A 76 0.27 0.49 13.03
C ILE A 76 1.17 -0.69 13.42
N ARG A 77 0.99 -1.85 12.78
CA ARG A 77 1.81 -3.05 13.06
C ARG A 77 3.29 -2.84 12.72
N PHE A 78 3.58 -2.20 11.60
CA PHE A 78 4.93 -1.83 11.19
C PHE A 78 5.54 -0.86 12.19
N SER A 79 4.78 0.11 12.70
CA SER A 79 5.27 1.04 13.72
C SER A 79 5.72 0.28 14.98
N LEU A 80 4.92 -0.69 15.45
CA LEU A 80 5.30 -1.55 16.57
C LEU A 80 6.53 -2.41 16.27
N LEU A 81 6.55 -3.09 15.11
CA LEU A 81 7.67 -3.95 14.72
C LEU A 81 8.98 -3.17 14.59
N LEU A 82 8.92 -1.97 14.03
CA LEU A 82 10.08 -1.09 13.87
C LEU A 82 10.55 -0.56 15.22
N ALA A 83 9.65 -0.11 16.10
CA ALA A 83 10.02 0.31 17.45
C ALA A 83 10.70 -0.82 18.24
N LEU A 84 10.17 -2.05 18.15
CA LEU A 84 10.79 -3.23 18.77
C LEU A 84 12.14 -3.57 18.14
N SER A 85 12.27 -3.42 16.82
CA SER A 85 13.55 -3.63 16.12
C SER A 85 14.60 -2.63 16.56
N ASP A 86 14.22 -1.36 16.73
CA ASP A 86 15.12 -0.30 17.18
C ASP A 86 15.52 -0.52 18.65
N TRP A 87 14.57 -0.93 19.50
CA TRP A 87 14.86 -1.39 20.88
C TRP A 87 15.85 -2.55 20.90
N ALA A 88 15.64 -3.57 20.06
CA ALA A 88 16.56 -4.70 19.94
C ALA A 88 17.95 -4.25 19.46
N CYS A 89 18.05 -3.14 18.73
CA CYS A 89 19.34 -2.54 18.32
C CYS A 89 19.98 -1.66 19.40
N GLY A 90 19.39 -1.53 20.58
CA GLY A 90 19.94 -0.78 21.72
C GLY A 90 19.26 0.55 22.04
N SER A 91 18.13 0.86 21.41
CA SER A 91 17.34 2.05 21.78
C SER A 91 16.71 1.89 23.17
N GLU A 92 16.77 2.94 23.98
CA GLU A 92 16.36 2.90 25.40
C GLU A 92 14.84 2.90 25.63
N LYS A 93 14.04 3.38 24.66
CA LYS A 93 12.60 3.59 24.83
C LYS A 93 11.75 2.62 24.00
N LYS A 94 10.76 2.00 24.65
CA LYS A 94 9.63 1.34 23.99
C LYS A 94 8.49 2.35 23.75
N MET A 95 8.77 3.39 22.97
CA MET A 95 7.78 4.38 22.53
C MET A 95 7.89 4.51 21.01
N ILE A 96 6.74 4.60 20.34
CA ILE A 96 6.69 4.81 18.90
C ILE A 96 6.78 6.31 18.65
N GLU A 97 7.92 6.73 18.11
CA GLU A 97 8.19 8.12 17.77
C GLU A 97 7.84 8.42 16.31
N VAL A 98 7.81 9.71 15.96
CA VAL A 98 7.44 10.20 14.62
C VAL A 98 8.30 9.55 13.53
N ASP A 99 9.62 9.40 13.75
CA ASP A 99 10.51 8.76 12.77
C ASP A 99 10.11 7.32 12.45
N THR A 100 9.57 6.61 13.45
CA THR A 100 9.21 5.21 13.35
C THR A 100 7.92 5.09 12.55
N VAL A 101 6.96 5.99 12.80
CA VAL A 101 5.74 6.12 12.00
C VAL A 101 6.06 6.48 10.56
N GLU A 102 6.99 7.41 10.31
CA GLU A 102 7.39 7.77 8.94
C GLU A 102 7.99 6.58 8.18
N ARG A 103 8.83 5.78 8.85
CA ARG A 103 9.39 4.55 8.26
C ARG A 103 8.30 3.51 8.01
N ALA A 104 7.36 3.34 8.93
CA ALA A 104 6.22 2.44 8.78
C ALA A 104 5.32 2.86 7.60
N ILE A 105 5.04 4.16 7.45
CA ILE A 105 4.29 4.73 6.32
C ILE A 105 5.00 4.44 5.00
N ARG A 106 6.33 4.65 4.93
CA ARG A 106 7.11 4.32 3.72
C ARG A 106 7.00 2.86 3.34
N LEU A 107 7.01 1.96 4.32
CA LEU A 107 6.84 0.53 4.10
C LEU A 107 5.42 0.19 3.62
N ALA A 108 4.39 0.82 4.20
CA ALA A 108 3.01 0.67 3.76
C ALA A 108 2.81 1.15 2.31
N GLU A 109 3.36 2.31 1.95
CA GLU A 109 3.29 2.85 0.58
C GLU A 109 4.06 1.97 -0.42
N TYR A 110 5.21 1.43 -0.04
CA TYR A 110 5.93 0.46 -0.87
C TYR A 110 5.05 -0.76 -1.21
N PHE A 111 4.38 -1.34 -0.20
CA PHE A 111 3.48 -2.47 -0.42
C PHE A 111 2.24 -2.07 -1.23
N ARG A 112 1.71 -0.86 -1.03
CA ARG A 112 0.60 -0.33 -1.84
C ARG A 112 0.95 -0.27 -3.31
N ILE A 113 2.07 0.37 -3.64
CA ILE A 113 2.55 0.54 -5.02
C ILE A 113 2.81 -0.83 -5.65
N SER A 114 3.42 -1.75 -4.88
CA SER A 114 3.70 -3.11 -5.35
C SER A 114 2.41 -3.89 -5.62
N ALA A 115 1.42 -3.80 -4.73
CA ALA A 115 0.12 -4.44 -4.92
C ALA A 115 -0.62 -3.87 -6.14
N SER A 116 -0.59 -2.55 -6.34
CA SER A 116 -1.17 -1.92 -7.53
C SER A 116 -0.52 -2.43 -8.83
N LYS A 117 0.82 -2.57 -8.86
CA LYS A 117 1.53 -3.14 -10.02
C LYS A 117 1.14 -4.58 -10.31
N VAL A 118 1.09 -5.42 -9.27
CA VAL A 118 0.69 -6.84 -9.41
C VAL A 118 -0.76 -6.94 -9.89
N GLN A 119 -1.66 -6.09 -9.38
CA GLN A 119 -3.04 -6.03 -9.87
C GLN A 119 -3.13 -5.57 -11.32
N GLY A 120 -2.28 -4.63 -11.75
CA GLY A 120 -2.15 -4.23 -13.16
C GLY A 120 -1.84 -5.43 -14.06
N ILE A 121 -0.78 -6.17 -13.72
CA ILE A 121 -0.34 -7.36 -14.48
C ILE A 121 -1.45 -8.43 -14.55
N ILE A 122 -2.03 -8.80 -13.40
CA ILE A 122 -3.11 -9.82 -13.37
C ILE A 122 -4.34 -9.33 -14.17
N SER A 123 -4.62 -8.04 -14.14
CA SER A 123 -5.72 -7.47 -14.88
C SER A 123 -5.48 -7.49 -16.38
N GLU A 124 -4.25 -7.29 -16.85
CA GLU A 124 -3.86 -7.43 -18.26
C GLU A 124 -4.02 -8.86 -18.77
N ASP A 125 -3.56 -9.86 -17.99
CA ASP A 125 -3.70 -11.28 -18.33
C ASP A 125 -5.18 -11.73 -18.43
N ALA A 126 -6.08 -11.04 -17.74
CA ALA A 126 -7.51 -11.30 -17.77
C ALA A 126 -8.28 -10.51 -18.87
N LEU A 127 -7.58 -9.78 -19.73
CA LEU A 127 -8.20 -9.01 -20.82
C LEU A 127 -8.56 -9.90 -22.01
N THR A 128 -9.65 -9.57 -22.68
CA THR A 128 -9.94 -10.15 -24.00
C THR A 128 -8.97 -9.59 -25.05
N GLU A 129 -8.79 -10.29 -26.17
CA GLU A 129 -7.97 -9.80 -27.29
C GLU A 129 -8.38 -8.39 -27.76
N MET A 130 -9.69 -8.11 -27.78
CA MET A 130 -10.23 -6.79 -28.11
C MET A 130 -9.82 -5.73 -27.06
N GLN A 131 -9.81 -6.06 -25.77
CA GLN A 131 -9.37 -5.13 -24.72
C GLN A 131 -7.87 -4.87 -24.77
N LEU A 132 -7.07 -5.90 -25.07
CA LEU A 132 -5.62 -5.77 -25.28
C LEU A 132 -5.31 -4.87 -26.47
N SER A 133 -5.99 -5.08 -27.60
CA SER A 133 -5.82 -4.24 -28.80
C SER A 133 -6.15 -2.77 -28.54
N VAL A 134 -7.19 -2.49 -27.76
CA VAL A 134 -7.49 -1.09 -27.36
C VAL A 134 -6.41 -0.54 -26.44
N LEU A 135 -5.98 -1.32 -25.44
CA LEU A 135 -4.97 -0.88 -24.46
C LEU A 135 -3.61 -0.57 -25.11
N SER A 136 -3.22 -1.35 -26.13
CA SER A 136 -1.96 -1.13 -26.87
C SER A 136 -1.97 0.14 -27.71
N GLU A 137 -3.15 0.53 -28.24
CA GLU A 137 -3.31 1.70 -29.10
C GLU A 137 -3.55 3.00 -28.30
N LEU A 138 -3.97 2.90 -27.04
CA LEU A 138 -4.18 4.08 -26.19
C LEU A 138 -2.84 4.75 -25.84
N PRO A 139 -2.73 6.09 -25.99
CA PRO A 139 -1.58 6.83 -25.48
C PRO A 139 -1.60 6.88 -23.95
N ASP A 140 -0.47 7.25 -23.34
CA ASP A 140 -0.32 7.33 -21.88
C ASP A 140 -1.32 8.29 -21.24
N GLY A 141 -1.71 9.37 -21.93
CA GLY A 141 -2.79 10.27 -21.53
C GLY A 141 -3.79 10.47 -22.67
N PHE A 142 -5.09 10.35 -22.38
CA PHE A 142 -6.16 10.47 -23.39
C PHE A 142 -7.45 11.06 -22.81
N THR A 143 -8.22 11.70 -23.68
CA THR A 143 -9.60 12.10 -23.42
C THR A 143 -10.58 10.96 -23.69
N THR A 144 -11.78 11.03 -23.13
CA THR A 144 -12.86 10.05 -23.39
C THR A 144 -13.19 9.98 -24.88
N ALA A 145 -13.20 11.12 -25.58
CA ALA A 145 -13.50 11.16 -27.00
C ALA A 145 -12.43 10.44 -27.84
N GLU A 146 -11.16 10.69 -27.55
CA GLU A 146 -10.04 10.00 -28.21
C GLU A 146 -10.07 8.49 -27.93
N GLY A 147 -10.25 8.11 -26.67
CA GLY A 147 -10.34 6.71 -26.28
C GLY A 147 -11.50 5.97 -26.96
N VAL A 148 -12.67 6.62 -27.08
CA VAL A 148 -13.83 6.05 -27.81
C VAL A 148 -13.52 5.90 -29.30
N ALA A 149 -12.84 6.87 -29.91
CA ALA A 149 -12.44 6.79 -31.31
C ALA A 149 -11.44 5.65 -31.57
N ILE A 150 -10.45 5.47 -30.69
CA ILE A 150 -9.48 4.36 -30.74
C ILE A 150 -10.19 3.03 -30.53
N ALA A 151 -11.05 2.93 -29.50
CA ALA A 151 -11.82 1.73 -29.21
C ALA A 151 -12.69 1.30 -30.39
N GLY A 152 -13.33 2.26 -31.08
CA GLY A 152 -14.12 2.00 -32.28
C GLY A 152 -13.29 1.40 -33.43
N LYS A 153 -12.05 1.86 -33.62
CA LYS A 153 -11.14 1.28 -34.63
C LYS A 153 -10.78 -0.18 -34.33
N CYS A 154 -10.71 -0.54 -33.05
CA CYS A 154 -10.50 -1.91 -32.59
C CYS A 154 -11.79 -2.74 -32.50
N GLY A 155 -12.93 -2.21 -32.96
CA GLY A 155 -14.22 -2.90 -32.94
C GLY A 155 -14.94 -2.90 -31.57
N MET A 156 -14.46 -2.14 -30.59
CA MET A 156 -15.08 -2.01 -29.28
C MET A 156 -16.14 -0.89 -29.26
N PRO A 157 -17.42 -1.19 -28.97
CA PRO A 157 -18.46 -0.16 -28.88
C PRO A 157 -18.22 0.83 -27.74
N GLU A 158 -18.66 2.08 -27.90
CA GLU A 158 -18.49 3.16 -26.91
C GLU A 158 -18.93 2.75 -25.50
N ARG A 159 -20.12 2.13 -25.37
CA ARG A 159 -20.65 1.68 -24.08
C ARG A 159 -19.73 0.65 -23.42
N SER A 160 -19.15 -0.24 -24.20
CA SER A 160 -18.20 -1.26 -23.71
C SER A 160 -16.87 -0.62 -23.30
N PHE A 161 -16.39 0.37 -24.05
CA PHE A 161 -15.18 1.11 -23.68
C PHE A 161 -15.35 1.93 -22.41
N LYS A 162 -16.47 2.66 -22.26
CA LYS A 162 -16.78 3.39 -21.01
C LYS A 162 -16.89 2.45 -19.81
N ARG A 163 -17.46 1.25 -20.02
CA ARG A 163 -17.48 0.21 -19.00
C ARG A 163 -16.07 -0.29 -18.67
N PHE A 164 -15.24 -0.53 -19.68
CA PHE A 164 -13.85 -0.96 -19.49
C PHE A 164 -13.02 0.04 -18.68
N LEU A 165 -13.13 1.35 -18.97
CA LEU A 165 -12.49 2.42 -18.20
C LEU A 165 -12.93 2.41 -16.73
N ARG A 166 -14.22 2.20 -16.47
CA ARG A 166 -14.78 2.16 -15.11
C ARG A 166 -14.30 0.90 -14.37
N ASP A 167 -14.45 -0.26 -14.99
CA ASP A 167 -14.20 -1.55 -14.35
C ASP A 167 -12.69 -1.78 -14.10
N ARG A 168 -11.80 -1.13 -14.87
CA ARG A 168 -10.34 -1.20 -14.69
C ARG A 168 -9.74 0.09 -14.10
N LYS A 169 -10.56 0.96 -13.52
CA LYS A 169 -10.10 2.19 -12.85
C LYS A 169 -9.23 1.84 -11.63
N GLY A 170 -8.09 2.52 -11.52
CA GLY A 170 -7.09 2.29 -10.48
C GLY A 170 -6.19 1.07 -10.73
N VAL A 171 -6.45 0.30 -11.80
CA VAL A 171 -5.67 -0.89 -12.16
C VAL A 171 -4.95 -0.69 -13.48
N LEU A 172 -5.68 -0.30 -14.54
CA LEU A 172 -5.10 0.05 -15.85
C LEU A 172 -5.26 1.53 -16.20
N PHE A 173 -6.20 2.22 -15.54
CA PHE A 173 -6.53 3.61 -15.85
C PHE A 173 -6.67 4.47 -14.60
N ILE A 174 -6.09 5.66 -14.61
CA ILE A 174 -6.36 6.73 -13.64
C ILE A 174 -7.28 7.76 -14.30
N ARG A 175 -8.28 8.26 -13.57
CA ARG A 175 -9.10 9.40 -14.01
C ARG A 175 -8.58 10.68 -13.38
N ASN A 176 -7.86 11.49 -14.15
CA ASN A 176 -7.25 12.73 -13.64
C ASN A 176 -8.30 13.81 -13.38
N THR A 177 -9.17 14.06 -14.35
CA THR A 177 -10.27 15.02 -14.29
C THR A 177 -11.45 14.51 -15.10
N HIS A 178 -12.57 15.23 -15.11
CA HIS A 178 -13.74 14.81 -15.88
C HIS A 178 -13.38 14.67 -17.37
N GLY A 179 -13.48 13.44 -17.88
CA GLY A 179 -13.22 13.12 -19.27
C GLY A 179 -11.75 12.84 -19.62
N ASN A 180 -10.79 13.01 -18.70
CA ASN A 180 -9.35 12.78 -18.94
C ASN A 180 -8.82 11.60 -18.14
N TYR A 181 -8.05 10.74 -18.80
CA TYR A 181 -7.49 9.51 -18.23
C TYR A 181 -6.00 9.37 -18.52
N THR A 182 -5.31 8.63 -17.64
CA THR A 182 -3.93 8.17 -17.83
C THR A 182 -3.90 6.64 -17.81
N LYS A 183 -3.15 6.03 -18.72
CA LYS A 183 -2.84 4.60 -18.73
C LYS A 183 -1.70 4.31 -17.74
N LEU A 184 -1.88 3.29 -16.91
CA LEU A 184 -0.92 2.86 -15.89
C LEU A 184 0.16 1.93 -16.43
#